data_AF-A0A7C2LJX1-F1
#
_entry.id   AF-A0A7C2LJX1-F1
#
_cell.length_a   1.000
_cell.length_b   1.000
_cell.length_c   1.000
_cell.angle_alpha   90.00
_cell.angle_beta   90.00
_cell.angle_gamma   90.00
#
_symmetry.space_group_name_H-M   'P 1'
#
loop_
_entity.id
_entity.type
_entity.pdbx_description
1 polymer ?
#
loop_
_entity_poly.entity_id
_entity_poly.type
_entity_poly.pdbx_seq_one_letter_code
_entity_poly.pdbx_strand_id
1 'polypeptide(L)'
;MWPRLELTANTIQKLDYCLKVLQMNSGLLSFYLKKPDGAEFKELLSDHIETALNGLWSLSDSRIIMFARSIMRNADFERLLRLAIIFHDSGKAFFQKNLKKLKNGEEYLSFAGHEFVSAILADTFIRELNIETMYEVYLAVPFSVLYHHHAMNPRLREEQNLAYVCKIVSENYSRYSNELKNTLEKFLEKDEREVLKKCMERLWFEKQSILSPAYLRYNLKKKLDEAFIKEYRPEFQKIAFLLLDSLIVCDYIAAQKRGAEASSTFSKAARMFYNIWFGR
;
A
#
# COMPACT_ATOMS: atom_id res chain seq x y z
N MET A 1 41.68 -2.95 37.15
CA MET A 1 41.36 -1.74 36.35
C MET A 1 40.73 -2.20 35.04
N TRP A 2 39.44 -1.94 34.83
CA TRP A 2 38.79 -2.19 33.55
C TRP A 2 39.12 -1.03 32.59
N PRO A 3 39.46 -1.29 31.32
CA PRO A 3 39.78 -0.23 30.37
C PRO A 3 38.50 0.57 30.04
N ARG A 4 38.58 1.90 30.17
CA ARG A 4 37.56 2.81 29.64
C ARG A 4 37.62 2.74 28.11
N LEU A 5 36.57 2.19 27.51
CA LEU A 5 36.34 2.31 26.08
C LEU A 5 35.97 3.75 25.75
N GLU A 6 36.93 4.51 25.23
CA GLU A 6 36.67 5.83 24.64
C GLU A 6 36.00 5.63 23.27
N LEU A 7 34.69 5.85 23.24
CA LEU A 7 33.93 5.86 21.99
C LEU A 7 34.31 7.12 21.20
N THR A 8 34.81 6.94 19.97
CA THR A 8 35.13 8.07 19.09
C THR A 8 33.87 8.85 18.72
N ALA A 9 34.00 10.15 18.46
CA ALA A 9 32.89 11.02 18.06
C ALA A 9 32.10 10.47 16.85
N ASN A 10 32.77 9.77 15.93
CA ASN A 10 32.16 9.14 14.77
C ASN A 10 31.32 7.89 15.13
N THR A 11 31.74 7.15 16.16
CA THR A 11 30.97 6.02 16.73
C THR A 11 29.74 6.54 17.47
N ILE A 12 29.87 7.64 18.21
CA ILE A 12 28.75 8.31 18.89
C ILE A 12 27.73 8.83 17.87
N GLN A 13 28.17 9.45 16.77
CA GLN A 13 27.27 9.93 15.71
C GLN A 13 26.51 8.80 15.01
N LYS A 14 27.16 7.65 14.74
CA LYS A 14 26.51 6.45 14.21
C LYS A 14 25.53 5.81 15.20
N LEU A 15 25.89 5.79 16.48
CA LEU A 15 25.01 5.30 17.55
C LEU A 15 23.80 6.22 17.73
N ASP A 16 23.98 7.55 17.71
CA ASP A 16 22.90 8.53 17.75
C ASP A 16 22.00 8.45 16.50
N TYR A 17 22.56 8.19 15.32
CA TYR A 17 21.77 7.94 14.11
C TYR A 17 20.96 6.64 14.24
N CYS A 18 21.59 5.55 14.70
CA CYS A 18 20.90 4.28 14.96
C CYS A 18 19.85 4.40 16.08
N LEU A 19 20.11 5.18 17.13
CA LEU A 19 19.20 5.43 18.24
C LEU A 19 18.06 6.36 17.82
N LYS A 20 18.30 7.38 17.00
CA LYS A 20 17.22 8.19 16.39
C LYS A 20 16.35 7.37 15.45
N VAL A 21 16.92 6.40 14.73
CA VAL A 21 16.17 5.41 13.93
C VAL A 21 15.39 4.42 14.81
N LEU A 22 15.83 4.16 16.05
CA LEU A 22 15.14 3.31 17.03
C LEU A 22 14.14 4.09 17.92
N GLN A 23 14.27 5.42 18.02
CA GLN A 23 13.43 6.32 18.82
C GLN A 23 12.37 7.08 17.99
N MET A 24 12.23 6.79 16.70
CA MET A 24 10.99 7.15 16.00
C MET A 24 9.86 6.29 16.60
N ASN A 25 8.96 6.93 17.35
CA ASN A 25 7.78 6.34 17.98
C ASN A 25 7.20 5.16 17.17
N SER A 26 7.04 4.03 17.86
CA SER A 26 6.66 2.70 17.37
C SER A 26 5.56 2.71 16.29
N GLY A 27 5.94 2.55 15.03
CA GLY A 27 5.01 2.37 13.92
C GLY A 27 5.66 2.54 12.54
N LEU A 28 5.13 1.83 11.54
CA LEU A 28 5.53 1.98 10.14
C LEU A 28 5.03 3.31 9.58
N LEU A 29 5.89 4.06 8.88
CA LEU A 29 5.53 5.33 8.25
C LEU A 29 4.92 5.10 6.85
N SER A 30 3.84 5.81 6.53
CA SER A 30 3.28 5.96 5.18
C SER A 30 3.78 7.23 4.49
N PHE A 31 4.24 8.22 5.27
CA PHE A 31 4.79 9.49 4.79
C PHE A 31 5.82 10.04 5.79
N TYR A 32 6.89 10.64 5.27
CA TYR A 32 7.87 11.39 6.05
C TYR A 32 8.52 12.48 5.21
N LEU A 33 8.53 13.71 5.75
CA LEU A 33 9.22 14.87 5.20
C LEU A 33 9.85 15.67 6.35
N LYS A 34 11.11 16.04 6.19
CA LYS A 34 11.84 16.95 7.07
C LYS A 34 12.32 18.14 6.25
N LYS A 35 11.91 19.33 6.67
CA LYS A 35 12.30 20.60 6.05
C LYS A 35 13.69 21.04 6.51
N PRO A 36 14.36 21.95 5.77
CA PRO A 36 15.71 22.43 6.12
C PRO A 36 15.76 23.17 7.46
N ASP A 37 14.64 23.76 7.89
CA ASP A 37 14.45 24.41 9.18
C ASP A 37 14.30 23.43 10.36
N GLY A 38 14.27 22.12 10.08
CA GLY A 38 14.11 21.06 11.07
C GLY A 38 12.66 20.64 11.33
N ALA A 39 11.66 21.26 10.70
CA ALA A 39 10.26 20.86 10.84
C ALA A 39 10.02 19.47 10.23
N GLU A 40 9.41 18.56 11.00
CA GLU A 40 9.15 17.18 10.59
C GLU A 40 7.65 16.92 10.44
N PHE A 41 7.26 16.33 9.30
CA PHE A 41 5.92 15.88 8.97
C PHE A 41 5.95 14.37 8.80
N LYS A 42 5.13 13.65 9.56
CA LYS A 42 5.12 12.18 9.61
C LYS A 42 3.68 11.71 9.61
N GLU A 43 3.43 10.57 8.98
CA GLU A 43 2.16 9.86 9.03
C GLU A 43 2.46 8.38 9.20
N LEU A 44 1.76 7.74 10.15
CA LEU A 44 1.84 6.29 10.32
C LEU A 44 0.94 5.61 9.29
N LEU A 45 1.36 4.43 8.85
CA LEU A 45 0.59 3.56 7.96
C LEU A 45 -0.77 3.20 8.57
N SER A 46 -0.84 2.99 9.89
CA SER A 46 -2.12 2.78 10.58
C SER A 46 -3.06 3.96 10.42
N ASP A 47 -2.56 5.18 10.60
CA ASP A 47 -3.36 6.40 10.62
C ASP A 47 -3.87 6.73 9.21
N HIS A 48 -3.04 6.42 8.20
CA HIS A 48 -3.39 6.52 6.78
C HIS A 48 -4.52 5.56 6.43
N ILE A 49 -4.37 4.27 6.78
CA ILE A 49 -5.40 3.25 6.54
C ILE A 49 -6.70 3.62 7.26
N GLU A 50 -6.62 3.98 8.55
CA GLU A 50 -7.78 4.38 9.34
C GLU A 50 -8.49 5.58 8.71
N THR A 51 -7.75 6.60 8.29
CA THR A 51 -8.35 7.77 7.63
C THR A 51 -9.04 7.38 6.31
N ALA A 52 -8.42 6.55 5.49
CA ALA A 52 -9.01 6.08 4.24
C ALA A 52 -10.28 5.25 4.48
N LEU A 53 -10.28 4.39 5.52
CA LEU A 53 -11.44 3.59 5.91
C LEU A 53 -12.58 4.42 6.52
N ASN A 54 -12.27 5.49 7.27
CA ASN A 54 -13.28 6.39 7.81
C ASN A 54 -14.06 7.12 6.71
N GLY A 55 -13.46 7.28 5.52
CA GLY A 55 -14.16 7.75 4.32
C GLY A 55 -15.24 6.78 3.80
N LEU A 56 -15.31 5.55 4.31
CA LEU A 56 -16.26 4.53 3.87
C LEU A 56 -17.54 4.44 4.70
N TRP A 57 -17.65 5.15 5.82
CA TRP A 57 -18.71 4.92 6.83
C TRP A 57 -20.16 5.21 6.37
N SER A 58 -20.36 5.72 5.15
CA SER A 58 -21.68 5.94 4.53
C SER A 58 -21.94 5.14 3.25
N LEU A 59 -21.15 4.09 2.98
CA LEU A 59 -21.16 3.40 1.68
C LEU A 59 -22.43 2.62 1.36
N SER A 60 -23.12 2.02 2.34
CA SER A 60 -24.15 0.99 2.09
C SER A 60 -25.27 1.42 1.11
N ASP A 61 -25.56 2.72 1.08
CA ASP A 61 -26.56 3.37 0.21
C ASP A 61 -25.95 4.40 -0.77
N SER A 62 -24.63 4.43 -0.89
CA SER A 62 -23.94 5.34 -1.81
C SER A 62 -24.16 4.93 -3.27
N ARG A 63 -24.07 5.90 -4.17
CA ARG A 63 -24.25 5.67 -5.62
C ARG A 63 -23.21 4.69 -6.16
N ILE A 64 -22.00 4.67 -5.59
CA ILE A 64 -20.96 3.74 -6.01
C ILE A 64 -21.30 2.28 -5.67
N ILE A 65 -21.88 2.02 -4.50
CA ILE A 65 -22.35 0.68 -4.13
C ILE A 65 -23.55 0.28 -4.98
N MET A 66 -24.50 1.19 -5.21
CA MET A 66 -25.63 0.93 -6.11
C MET A 66 -25.16 0.58 -7.52
N PHE A 67 -24.19 1.32 -8.05
CA PHE A 67 -23.62 1.08 -9.36
C PHE A 67 -22.86 -0.25 -9.41
N ALA A 68 -22.02 -0.56 -8.41
CA ALA A 68 -21.33 -1.85 -8.31
C ALA A 68 -22.34 -3.02 -8.29
N ARG A 69 -23.42 -2.92 -7.51
CA ARG A 69 -24.51 -3.92 -7.47
C ARG A 69 -25.23 -4.07 -8.81
N SER A 70 -25.36 -2.98 -9.57
CA SER A 70 -25.96 -3.01 -10.91
C SER A 70 -25.07 -3.72 -11.94
N ILE A 71 -23.74 -3.67 -11.76
CA ILE A 71 -22.78 -4.40 -12.59
C ILE A 71 -22.74 -5.88 -12.19
N MET A 72 -22.66 -6.15 -10.89
CA MET A 72 -22.48 -7.50 -10.36
C MET A 72 -23.12 -7.62 -8.97
N ARG A 73 -24.36 -8.12 -8.91
CA ARG A 73 -25.16 -8.19 -7.67
C ARG A 73 -24.47 -8.95 -6.53
N ASN A 74 -23.70 -9.98 -6.86
CA ASN A 74 -23.04 -10.85 -5.88
C ASN A 74 -21.61 -10.38 -5.53
N ALA A 75 -21.13 -9.27 -6.11
CA ALA A 75 -19.85 -8.71 -5.72
C ALA A 75 -20.01 -7.92 -4.41
N ASP A 76 -19.30 -8.36 -3.37
CA ASP A 76 -19.16 -7.60 -2.13
C ASP A 76 -18.15 -6.46 -2.33
N PHE A 77 -18.59 -5.41 -3.05
CA PHE A 77 -17.72 -4.29 -3.41
C PHE A 77 -17.17 -3.54 -2.19
N GLU A 78 -17.94 -3.47 -1.10
CA GLU A 78 -17.50 -2.85 0.14
C GLU A 78 -16.31 -3.60 0.74
N ARG A 79 -16.39 -4.93 0.81
CA ARG A 79 -15.25 -5.75 1.24
C ARG A 79 -14.05 -5.62 0.31
N LEU A 80 -14.26 -5.61 -1.01
CA LEU A 80 -13.18 -5.42 -1.98
C LEU A 80 -12.46 -4.08 -1.76
N LEU A 81 -13.22 -2.99 -1.57
CA LEU A 81 -12.67 -1.66 -1.32
C LEU A 81 -11.95 -1.57 0.02
N ARG A 82 -12.52 -2.16 1.09
CA ARG A 82 -11.84 -2.26 2.39
C ARG A 82 -10.51 -2.97 2.28
N LEU A 83 -10.47 -4.13 1.64
CA LEU A 83 -9.23 -4.88 1.44
C LEU A 83 -8.23 -4.10 0.58
N ALA A 84 -8.68 -3.46 -0.50
CA ALA A 84 -7.82 -2.62 -1.34
C ALA A 84 -7.17 -1.48 -0.52
N ILE A 85 -7.94 -0.79 0.32
CA ILE A 85 -7.43 0.26 1.21
C ILE A 85 -6.42 -0.28 2.22
N ILE A 86 -6.70 -1.43 2.86
CA ILE A 86 -5.79 -2.03 3.85
C ILE A 86 -4.44 -2.39 3.21
N PHE A 87 -4.44 -2.91 1.98
CA PHE A 87 -3.24 -3.42 1.35
C PHE A 87 -2.47 -2.42 0.46
N HIS A 88 -3.09 -1.35 -0.07
CA HIS A 88 -2.47 -0.53 -1.13
C HIS A 88 -1.07 0.00 -0.78
N ASP A 89 -0.89 0.43 0.46
CA ASP A 89 0.35 1.03 0.96
C ASP A 89 1.19 0.06 1.84
N SER A 90 0.75 -1.20 2.00
CA SER A 90 1.42 -2.18 2.88
C SER A 90 2.90 -2.42 2.52
N GLY A 91 3.26 -2.32 1.24
CA GLY A 91 4.62 -2.41 0.75
C GLY A 91 5.57 -1.35 1.33
N LYS A 92 5.06 -0.19 1.78
CA LYS A 92 5.85 0.89 2.39
C LYS A 92 6.60 0.44 3.65
N ALA A 93 6.11 -0.61 4.31
CA ALA A 93 6.75 -1.23 5.47
C ALA A 93 8.22 -1.59 5.22
N PHE A 94 8.60 -1.92 3.99
CA PHE A 94 9.96 -2.33 3.67
C PHE A 94 10.89 -1.18 3.27
N PHE A 95 10.36 0.03 3.12
CA PHE A 95 11.10 1.23 2.67
C PHE A 95 11.44 2.20 3.82
N GLN A 96 11.25 1.78 5.07
CA GLN A 96 11.46 2.63 6.27
C GLN A 96 12.90 3.15 6.43
N LYS A 97 13.86 2.58 5.69
CA LYS A 97 15.26 3.04 5.64
C LYS A 97 15.63 3.80 4.35
N ASN A 98 14.67 4.01 3.45
CA ASN A 98 14.93 4.61 2.15
C ASN A 98 14.86 6.14 2.19
N LEU A 99 15.63 6.74 3.09
CA LEU A 99 15.74 8.19 3.25
C LEU A 99 16.47 8.79 2.04
N LYS A 100 15.90 9.83 1.46
CA LYS A 100 16.46 10.62 0.37
C LYS A 100 16.61 12.06 0.82
N LYS A 101 17.58 12.76 0.23
CA LYS A 101 17.83 14.18 0.47
C LYS A 101 17.76 14.94 -0.85
N LEU A 102 16.99 16.01 -0.87
CA LEU A 102 16.87 16.93 -2.00
C LEU A 102 17.94 18.01 -1.93
N LYS A 103 18.21 18.66 -3.07
CA LYS A 103 19.22 19.73 -3.19
C LYS A 103 18.90 20.95 -2.32
N ASN A 104 17.62 21.19 -2.04
CA ASN A 104 17.16 22.27 -1.15
C ASN A 104 17.34 21.93 0.35
N GLY A 105 17.90 20.77 0.70
CA GLY A 105 18.13 20.34 2.08
C GLY A 105 16.99 19.54 2.69
N GLU A 106 15.85 19.36 2.00
CA GLU A 106 14.75 18.53 2.47
C GLU A 106 15.12 17.04 2.50
N GLU A 107 14.65 16.33 3.51
CA GLU A 107 14.82 14.89 3.65
C GLU A 107 13.46 14.20 3.65
N TYR A 108 13.30 13.09 2.91
CA TYR A 108 12.02 12.39 2.81
C TYR A 108 12.23 10.88 2.67
N LEU A 109 11.24 10.09 3.10
CA LEU A 109 11.24 8.66 2.82
C LEU A 109 10.68 8.41 1.42
N SER A 110 11.48 7.75 0.58
CA SER A 110 11.07 7.37 -0.77
C SER A 110 10.41 5.98 -0.77
N PHE A 111 9.15 5.94 -1.16
CA PHE A 111 8.36 4.71 -1.30
C PHE A 111 8.20 4.24 -2.75
N ALA A 112 9.05 4.71 -3.68
CA ALA A 112 8.93 4.36 -5.09
C ALA A 112 8.94 2.83 -5.31
N GLY A 113 7.85 2.29 -5.89
CA GLY A 113 7.69 0.87 -6.17
C GLY A 113 7.05 0.04 -5.05
N HIS A 114 6.53 0.66 -3.98
CA HIS A 114 5.81 -0.06 -2.93
C HIS A 114 4.56 -0.78 -3.46
N GLU A 115 3.93 -0.25 -4.51
CA GLU A 115 2.73 -0.79 -5.16
C GLU A 115 2.93 -2.24 -5.63
N PHE A 116 4.14 -2.58 -6.10
CA PHE A 116 4.47 -3.93 -6.53
C PHE A 116 4.42 -4.93 -5.38
N VAL A 117 4.95 -4.55 -4.22
CA VAL A 117 5.03 -5.41 -3.05
C VAL A 117 3.65 -5.49 -2.40
N SER A 118 2.97 -4.35 -2.28
CA SER A 118 1.58 -4.28 -1.84
C SER A 118 0.66 -5.20 -2.66
N ALA A 119 0.83 -5.24 -3.99
CA ALA A 119 0.03 -6.09 -4.86
C ALA A 119 0.36 -7.59 -4.69
N ILE A 120 1.64 -7.95 -4.45
CA ILE A 120 2.03 -9.32 -4.12
C ILE A 120 1.42 -9.75 -2.78
N LEU A 121 1.45 -8.88 -1.76
CA LEU A 121 0.82 -9.11 -0.46
C LEU A 121 -0.69 -9.33 -0.64
N ALA A 122 -1.36 -8.46 -1.38
CA ALA A 122 -2.79 -8.56 -1.66
C ALA A 122 -3.13 -9.86 -2.42
N ASP A 123 -2.42 -10.21 -3.50
CA ASP A 123 -2.67 -11.44 -4.26
C ASP A 123 -2.45 -12.70 -3.41
N THR A 124 -1.41 -12.70 -2.57
CA THR A 124 -1.15 -13.81 -1.64
C THR A 124 -2.29 -13.93 -0.62
N PHE A 125 -2.75 -12.82 -0.06
CA PHE A 125 -3.89 -12.79 0.85
C PHE A 125 -5.17 -13.32 0.19
N ILE A 126 -5.49 -12.87 -1.03
CA ILE A 126 -6.66 -13.33 -1.80
C ILE A 126 -6.60 -14.83 -2.10
N ARG A 127 -5.42 -15.38 -2.40
CA ARG A 127 -5.24 -16.84 -2.55
C ARG A 127 -5.52 -17.59 -1.25
N GLU A 128 -5.07 -17.05 -0.12
CA GLU A 128 -5.25 -17.68 1.20
C GLU A 128 -6.68 -17.57 1.74
N LEU A 129 -7.49 -16.61 1.25
CA LEU A 129 -8.93 -16.58 1.55
C LEU A 129 -9.66 -17.83 1.04
N ASN A 130 -9.06 -18.60 0.12
CA ASN A 130 -9.60 -19.82 -0.47
C ASN A 130 -11.05 -19.67 -0.99
N ILE A 131 -11.30 -18.54 -1.65
CA ILE A 131 -12.62 -18.21 -2.20
C ILE A 131 -12.81 -18.98 -3.50
N GLU A 132 -13.52 -20.11 -3.44
CA GLU A 132 -13.80 -20.95 -4.62
C GLU A 132 -14.74 -20.25 -5.60
N THR A 133 -15.76 -19.55 -5.09
CA THR A 133 -16.73 -18.81 -5.90
C THR A 133 -16.36 -17.33 -5.97
N MET A 134 -16.22 -16.76 -7.18
CA MET A 134 -15.90 -15.34 -7.41
C MET A 134 -14.43 -14.95 -7.17
N TYR A 135 -13.50 -15.91 -7.15
CA TYR A 135 -12.06 -15.66 -7.02
C TYR A 135 -11.56 -14.53 -7.95
N GLU A 136 -11.99 -14.56 -9.21
CA GLU A 136 -11.59 -13.59 -10.23
C GLU A 136 -12.07 -12.17 -9.90
N VAL A 137 -13.21 -12.00 -9.22
CA VAL A 137 -13.66 -10.69 -8.76
C VAL A 137 -12.73 -10.17 -7.67
N TYR A 138 -12.27 -11.04 -6.78
CA TYR A 138 -11.32 -10.67 -5.73
C TYR A 138 -9.93 -10.32 -6.29
N LEU A 139 -9.58 -10.75 -7.51
CA LEU A 139 -8.38 -10.26 -8.20
C LEU A 139 -8.44 -8.76 -8.50
N ALA A 140 -9.62 -8.13 -8.42
CA ALA A 140 -9.75 -6.68 -8.50
C ALA A 140 -8.95 -5.98 -7.38
N VAL A 141 -8.80 -6.60 -6.21
CA VAL A 141 -8.02 -6.06 -5.09
C VAL A 141 -6.54 -5.88 -5.47
N PRO A 142 -5.77 -6.95 -5.78
CA PRO A 142 -4.38 -6.78 -6.22
C PRO A 142 -4.25 -5.99 -7.52
N PHE A 143 -5.26 -6.01 -8.42
CA PHE A 143 -5.28 -5.13 -9.59
C PHE A 143 -5.31 -3.64 -9.20
N SER A 144 -6.28 -3.23 -8.38
CA SER A 144 -6.40 -1.84 -7.92
C SER A 144 -5.14 -1.39 -7.18
N VAL A 145 -4.60 -2.25 -6.31
CA VAL A 145 -3.36 -2.01 -5.57
C VAL A 145 -2.15 -1.90 -6.50
N LEU A 146 -2.02 -2.74 -7.53
CA LEU A 146 -0.90 -2.64 -8.45
C LEU A 146 -0.97 -1.31 -9.25
N TYR A 147 -2.18 -0.90 -9.65
CA TYR A 147 -2.35 0.21 -10.59
C TYR A 147 -2.66 1.57 -9.95
N HIS A 148 -2.83 1.69 -8.63
CA HIS A 148 -3.25 2.93 -7.97
C HIS A 148 -2.29 4.12 -8.16
N HIS A 149 -0.97 3.89 -8.24
CA HIS A 149 0.00 4.93 -8.65
C HIS A 149 0.24 4.97 -10.16
N HIS A 150 -0.10 3.90 -10.88
CA HIS A 150 0.29 3.66 -12.28
C HIS A 150 -0.76 4.03 -13.32
N ALA A 151 -1.98 4.41 -12.93
CA ALA A 151 -2.93 5.08 -13.83
C ALA A 151 -2.31 6.32 -14.53
N MET A 152 -1.16 6.81 -14.04
CA MET A 152 -0.39 7.93 -14.59
C MET A 152 0.85 7.59 -15.46
N ASN A 153 1.14 6.32 -15.81
CA ASN A 153 2.06 5.83 -16.89
C ASN A 153 2.91 4.61 -16.44
N PRO A 154 2.49 3.37 -16.75
CA PRO A 154 3.18 2.15 -16.32
C PRO A 154 4.53 1.89 -17.04
N ARG A 155 4.70 2.36 -18.29
CA ARG A 155 5.90 2.09 -19.09
C ARG A 155 7.18 2.70 -18.49
N LEU A 156 7.06 3.81 -17.75
CA LEU A 156 8.21 4.49 -17.14
C LEU A 156 8.67 3.86 -15.81
N ARG A 157 7.80 3.11 -15.12
CA ARG A 157 8.11 2.60 -13.77
C ARG A 157 8.46 1.10 -13.75
N GLU A 158 8.01 0.32 -14.73
CA GLU A 158 8.19 -1.13 -14.77
C GLU A 158 9.65 -1.58 -14.93
N GLU A 159 10.48 -0.86 -15.69
CA GLU A 159 11.80 -1.37 -16.10
C GLU A 159 12.97 -0.99 -15.19
N GLN A 160 12.90 0.14 -14.49
CA GLN A 160 14.08 0.68 -13.81
C GLN A 160 14.13 0.42 -12.30
N ASN A 161 13.02 -0.01 -11.67
CA ASN A 161 12.95 -0.09 -10.20
C ASN A 161 12.70 -1.48 -9.60
N LEU A 162 12.30 -2.49 -10.38
CA LEU A 162 11.89 -3.78 -9.79
C LEU A 162 13.00 -4.52 -9.06
N ALA A 163 14.20 -4.60 -9.66
CA ALA A 163 15.34 -5.23 -9.00
C ALA A 163 15.69 -4.53 -7.67
N TYR A 164 15.61 -3.20 -7.65
CA TYR A 164 15.82 -2.39 -6.45
C TYR A 164 14.74 -2.62 -5.38
N VAL A 165 13.47 -2.66 -5.77
CA VAL A 165 12.34 -2.97 -4.89
C VAL A 165 12.52 -4.35 -4.25
N CYS A 166 12.76 -5.39 -5.07
CA CYS A 166 12.98 -6.76 -4.59
C CYS A 166 14.16 -6.85 -3.62
N LYS A 167 15.26 -6.13 -3.89
CA LYS A 167 16.41 -6.04 -3.00
C LYS A 167 16.04 -5.40 -1.66
N ILE A 168 15.40 -4.22 -1.68
CA ILE A 168 14.97 -3.52 -0.46
C ILE A 168 14.07 -4.41 0.40
N VAL A 169 13.09 -5.07 -0.21
CA VAL A 169 12.15 -5.91 0.53
C VAL A 169 12.87 -7.10 1.14
N SER A 170 13.72 -7.77 0.37
CA SER A 170 14.50 -8.92 0.86
C SER A 170 15.39 -8.55 2.06
N GLU A 171 16.05 -7.39 2.01
CA GLU A 171 16.91 -6.89 3.08
C GLU A 171 16.15 -6.47 4.34
N ASN A 172 14.88 -6.06 4.20
CA ASN A 172 14.10 -5.49 5.28
C ASN A 172 12.94 -6.37 5.77
N TYR A 173 12.70 -7.54 5.13
CA TYR A 173 11.56 -8.39 5.44
C TYR A 173 11.56 -8.85 6.91
N SER A 174 12.66 -9.43 7.39
CA SER A 174 12.77 -9.94 8.77
C SER A 174 12.57 -8.85 9.82
N ARG A 175 12.89 -7.60 9.47
CA ARG A 175 12.80 -6.46 10.38
C ARG A 175 11.37 -5.94 10.52
N TYR A 176 10.63 -5.81 9.42
CA TYR A 176 9.34 -5.10 9.44
C TYR A 176 8.11 -5.99 9.22
N SER A 177 8.27 -7.27 8.88
CA SER A 177 7.14 -8.18 8.63
C SER A 177 6.20 -8.33 9.83
N ASN A 178 6.73 -8.51 11.05
CA ASN A 178 5.90 -8.60 12.25
C ASN A 178 5.15 -7.29 12.54
N GLU A 179 5.82 -6.14 12.36
CA GLU A 179 5.20 -4.84 12.57
C GLU A 179 4.12 -4.54 11.52
N LEU A 180 4.37 -4.93 10.26
CA LEU A 180 3.37 -4.87 9.19
C LEU A 180 2.16 -5.73 9.51
N LYS A 181 2.38 -6.99 9.90
CA LYS A 181 1.30 -7.90 10.30
C LYS A 181 0.45 -7.26 11.41
N ASN A 182 1.07 -6.82 12.49
CA ASN A 182 0.38 -6.18 13.62
C ASN A 182 -0.36 -4.88 13.21
N THR A 183 0.15 -4.16 12.21
CA THR A 183 -0.49 -2.95 11.68
C THR A 183 -1.76 -3.32 10.91
N LEU A 184 -1.70 -4.32 10.03
CA LEU A 184 -2.83 -4.73 9.19
C LEU A 184 -3.92 -5.45 9.98
N GLU A 185 -3.57 -6.29 10.97
CA GLU A 185 -4.52 -7.04 11.81
C GLU A 185 -5.56 -6.15 12.50
N LYS A 186 -5.24 -4.88 12.78
CA LYS A 186 -6.15 -3.90 13.38
C LYS A 186 -7.39 -3.63 12.52
N PHE A 187 -7.26 -3.77 11.20
CA PHE A 187 -8.29 -3.42 10.22
C PHE A 187 -8.97 -4.64 9.57
N LEU A 188 -8.50 -5.84 9.90
CA LEU A 188 -9.03 -7.09 9.38
C LEU A 188 -10.04 -7.71 10.34
N GLU A 189 -11.03 -8.38 9.74
CA GLU A 189 -12.00 -9.21 10.46
C GLU A 189 -11.33 -10.46 11.06
N LYS A 190 -12.02 -11.16 11.97
CA LYS A 190 -11.41 -12.24 12.75
C LYS A 190 -10.89 -13.38 11.88
N ASP A 191 -11.66 -13.81 10.90
CA ASP A 191 -11.29 -14.84 9.91
C ASP A 191 -10.14 -14.36 9.00
N GLU A 192 -10.18 -13.09 8.62
CA GLU A 192 -9.15 -12.46 7.80
C GLU A 192 -7.79 -12.34 8.49
N ARG A 193 -7.75 -12.20 9.82
CA ARG A 193 -6.48 -12.20 10.59
C ARG A 193 -5.76 -13.54 10.49
N GLU A 194 -6.49 -14.65 10.54
CA GLU A 194 -5.90 -15.99 10.35
C GLU A 194 -5.36 -16.16 8.92
N VAL A 195 -6.07 -15.61 7.93
CA VAL A 195 -5.63 -15.59 6.53
C VAL A 195 -4.38 -14.72 6.37
N LEU A 196 -4.30 -13.57 7.03
CA LEU A 196 -3.10 -12.74 7.04
C LEU A 196 -1.91 -13.49 7.64
N LYS A 197 -2.11 -14.24 8.73
CA LYS A 197 -1.04 -15.06 9.32
C LYS A 197 -0.48 -16.07 8.31
N LYS A 198 -1.35 -16.82 7.63
CA LYS A 198 -0.95 -17.77 6.56
C LYS A 198 -0.26 -17.06 5.40
N CYS A 199 -0.76 -15.90 5.00
CA CYS A 199 -0.15 -15.06 3.96
C CYS A 199 1.30 -14.68 4.34
N MET A 200 1.52 -14.18 5.56
CA MET A 200 2.85 -13.78 6.05
C MET A 200 3.82 -14.96 6.20
N GLU A 201 3.33 -16.14 6.60
CA GLU A 201 4.10 -17.40 6.59
C GLU A 201 4.47 -17.81 5.16
N ARG A 202 3.47 -17.79 4.26
CA ARG A 202 3.55 -17.75 2.79
C ARG A 202 4.81 -17.06 2.30
N LEU A 203 4.80 -15.75 2.51
CA LEU A 203 5.84 -14.88 1.99
C LEU A 203 7.19 -15.12 2.66
N TRP A 204 7.22 -15.53 3.93
CA TRP A 204 8.47 -15.83 4.61
C TRP A 204 9.22 -17.00 3.98
N PHE A 205 8.52 -18.09 3.65
CA PHE A 205 9.11 -19.28 3.05
C PHE A 205 9.40 -19.08 1.56
N GLU A 206 8.49 -18.42 0.84
CA GLU A 206 8.58 -18.30 -0.62
C GLU A 206 9.22 -16.99 -1.09
N LYS A 207 9.68 -16.10 -0.19
CA LYS A 207 10.20 -14.75 -0.51
C LYS A 207 11.12 -14.68 -1.72
N GLN A 208 12.07 -15.60 -1.85
CA GLN A 208 13.03 -15.58 -2.96
C GLN A 208 12.35 -15.79 -4.32
N SER A 209 11.30 -16.61 -4.35
CA SER A 209 10.55 -16.92 -5.57
C SER A 209 9.52 -15.84 -5.90
N ILE A 210 8.73 -15.39 -4.91
CA ILE A 210 7.60 -14.47 -5.11
C ILE A 210 8.00 -13.00 -5.11
N LEU A 211 9.06 -12.62 -4.39
CA LEU A 211 9.59 -11.25 -4.38
C LEU A 211 10.70 -11.10 -5.43
N SER A 212 10.44 -11.61 -6.64
CA SER A 212 11.36 -11.50 -7.78
C SER A 212 10.75 -10.65 -8.90
N PRO A 213 11.57 -9.95 -9.70
CA PRO A 213 11.08 -9.22 -10.87
C PRO A 213 10.35 -10.14 -11.86
N ALA A 214 10.80 -11.39 -11.97
CA ALA A 214 10.20 -12.39 -12.83
C ALA A 214 8.78 -12.77 -12.34
N TYR A 215 8.59 -13.00 -11.04
CA TYR A 215 7.28 -13.30 -10.49
C TYR A 215 6.29 -12.17 -10.73
N LEU A 216 6.70 -10.93 -10.45
CA LEU A 216 5.82 -9.79 -10.66
C LEU A 216 5.41 -9.66 -12.13
N ARG A 217 6.36 -9.73 -13.07
CA ARG A 217 6.08 -9.56 -14.50
C ARG A 217 5.28 -10.72 -15.09
N TYR A 218 5.74 -11.95 -14.87
CA TYR A 218 5.26 -13.11 -15.60
C TYR A 218 4.17 -13.88 -14.86
N ASN A 219 4.00 -13.67 -13.55
CA ASN A 219 2.91 -14.28 -12.79
C ASN A 219 1.87 -13.23 -12.42
N LEU A 220 2.18 -12.26 -11.56
CA LEU A 220 1.15 -11.35 -11.02
C LEU A 220 0.56 -10.45 -12.11
N LYS A 221 1.40 -9.64 -12.76
CA LYS A 221 0.92 -8.70 -13.80
C LYS A 221 0.26 -9.43 -14.95
N LYS A 222 0.87 -10.50 -15.45
CA LYS A 222 0.28 -11.32 -16.52
C LYS A 222 -1.11 -11.84 -16.14
N LYS A 223 -1.26 -12.44 -14.95
CA LYS A 223 -2.55 -12.93 -14.43
C LYS A 223 -3.61 -11.82 -14.35
N LEU A 224 -3.24 -10.65 -13.84
CA LEU A 224 -4.16 -9.52 -13.72
C LEU A 224 -4.54 -8.91 -15.08
N ASP A 225 -3.57 -8.80 -15.99
CA ASP A 225 -3.81 -8.36 -17.37
C ASP A 225 -4.71 -9.35 -18.11
N GLU A 226 -4.52 -10.65 -17.91
CA GLU A 226 -5.39 -11.68 -18.48
C GLU A 226 -6.82 -11.53 -17.95
N ALA A 227 -6.99 -11.45 -16.62
CA ALA A 227 -8.30 -11.34 -15.99
C ALA A 227 -9.09 -10.07 -16.35
N PHE A 228 -8.43 -8.92 -16.53
CA PHE A 228 -9.12 -7.62 -16.64
C PHE A 228 -8.79 -6.80 -17.89
N ILE A 229 -7.74 -7.13 -18.65
CA ILE A 229 -7.35 -6.34 -19.82
C ILE A 229 -7.57 -7.13 -21.11
N LYS A 230 -7.15 -8.40 -21.14
CA LYS A 230 -7.15 -9.22 -22.36
C LYS A 230 -8.44 -10.01 -22.53
N GLU A 231 -8.94 -10.63 -21.47
CA GLU A 231 -10.21 -11.35 -21.54
C GLU A 231 -11.39 -10.37 -21.46
N TYR A 232 -12.28 -10.46 -22.44
CA TYR A 232 -13.46 -9.60 -22.48
C TYR A 232 -14.54 -10.13 -21.54
N ARG A 233 -14.51 -9.63 -20.29
CA ARG A 233 -15.51 -9.88 -19.25
C ARG A 233 -15.98 -8.56 -18.66
N PRO A 234 -16.91 -7.86 -19.33
CA PRO A 234 -17.23 -6.46 -19.05
C PRO A 234 -17.58 -6.17 -17.59
N GLU A 235 -18.30 -7.07 -16.93
CA GLU A 235 -18.70 -6.91 -15.54
C GLU A 235 -17.47 -6.94 -14.61
N PHE A 236 -16.55 -7.86 -14.84
CA PHE A 236 -15.31 -8.00 -14.06
C PHE A 236 -14.40 -6.79 -14.26
N GLN A 237 -14.25 -6.35 -15.51
CA GLN A 237 -13.47 -5.16 -15.86
C GLN A 237 -14.05 -3.92 -15.19
N LYS A 238 -15.37 -3.71 -15.29
CA LYS A 238 -16.05 -2.57 -14.66
C LYS A 238 -15.86 -2.56 -13.15
N ILE A 239 -15.98 -3.71 -12.47
CA ILE A 239 -15.72 -3.82 -11.03
C ILE A 239 -14.26 -3.48 -10.71
N ALA A 240 -13.30 -4.00 -11.47
CA ALA A 240 -11.87 -3.74 -11.25
C ALA A 240 -11.50 -2.26 -11.44
N PHE A 241 -12.01 -1.61 -12.49
CA PHE A 241 -11.78 -0.18 -12.71
C PHE A 241 -12.53 0.69 -11.70
N LEU A 242 -13.76 0.35 -11.35
CA LEU A 242 -14.51 1.05 -10.31
C LEU A 242 -13.77 0.99 -8.96
N LEU A 243 -13.20 -0.17 -8.64
CA LEU A 243 -12.40 -0.37 -7.43
C LEU A 243 -11.10 0.43 -7.47
N LEU A 244 -10.41 0.46 -8.62
CA LEU A 244 -9.21 1.28 -8.83
C LEU A 244 -9.49 2.77 -8.63
N ASP A 245 -10.54 3.31 -9.26
CA ASP A 245 -10.91 4.72 -9.13
C ASP A 245 -11.31 5.06 -7.69
N SER A 246 -12.07 4.16 -7.05
CA SER A 246 -12.45 4.28 -5.64
C SER A 246 -11.24 4.35 -4.72
N LEU A 247 -10.28 3.43 -4.90
CA LEU A 247 -9.06 3.38 -4.11
C LEU A 247 -8.24 4.65 -4.27
N ILE A 248 -8.05 5.13 -5.52
CA ILE A 248 -7.32 6.36 -5.81
C ILE A 248 -7.95 7.55 -5.09
N VAL A 249 -9.28 7.66 -5.13
CA VAL A 249 -10.01 8.76 -4.48
C VAL A 249 -9.89 8.69 -2.96
N CYS A 250 -10.07 7.51 -2.37
CA CYS A 250 -9.93 7.31 -0.92
C CYS A 250 -8.50 7.60 -0.43
N ASP A 251 -7.48 7.09 -1.12
CA ASP A 251 -6.06 7.37 -0.81
C ASP A 251 -5.77 8.88 -0.89
N TYR A 252 -6.25 9.54 -1.96
CA TYR A 252 -6.04 10.97 -2.13
C TYR A 252 -6.72 11.79 -1.03
N ILE A 253 -7.95 11.44 -0.63
CA ILE A 253 -8.66 12.13 0.45
C ILE A 253 -7.96 11.90 1.79
N ALA A 254 -7.46 10.70 2.05
CA ALA A 254 -6.70 10.41 3.26
C ALA A 254 -5.41 11.24 3.33
N ALA A 255 -4.68 11.33 2.22
CA ALA A 255 -3.45 12.09 2.12
C ALA A 255 -3.64 13.62 2.26
N GLN A 256 -4.85 14.17 2.05
CA GLN A 256 -5.11 15.62 2.19
C GLN A 256 -4.96 16.13 3.63
N LYS A 257 -5.10 15.27 4.65
CA LYS A 257 -4.91 15.67 6.05
C LYS A 257 -3.48 16.11 6.38
N ARG A 258 -2.51 15.87 5.49
CA ARG A 258 -1.09 16.22 5.65
C ARG A 258 -0.78 17.73 5.58
N GLY A 259 -1.78 18.59 5.78
CA GLY A 259 -1.60 20.05 5.90
C GLY A 259 -1.31 20.78 4.60
N ALA A 260 -1.30 20.09 3.46
CA ALA A 260 -1.32 20.75 2.18
C ALA A 260 -2.78 21.09 1.85
N GLU A 261 -3.11 22.38 1.86
CA GLU A 261 -4.19 22.93 1.01
C GLU A 261 -3.83 22.72 -0.47
N ALA A 262 -3.53 21.49 -0.88
CA ALA A 262 -3.18 21.14 -2.24
C ALA A 262 -4.47 21.16 -3.06
N SER A 263 -4.85 22.38 -3.45
CA SER A 263 -5.82 22.74 -4.47
C SER A 263 -5.42 22.27 -5.87
N SER A 264 -4.64 21.17 -5.98
CA SER A 264 -4.30 20.59 -7.27
C SER A 264 -5.59 20.27 -8.02
N THR A 265 -5.56 20.40 -9.35
CA THR A 265 -6.72 20.07 -10.19
C THR A 265 -7.20 18.65 -9.93
N PHE A 266 -6.26 17.72 -9.68
CA PHE A 266 -6.56 16.34 -9.32
C PHE A 266 -7.25 16.23 -7.94
N SER A 267 -6.82 16.97 -6.92
CA SER A 267 -7.50 17.01 -5.61
C SER A 267 -8.96 17.43 -5.73
N LYS A 268 -9.22 18.45 -6.54
CA LYS A 268 -10.57 18.95 -6.77
C LYS A 268 -11.41 17.88 -7.47
N ALA A 269 -10.85 17.24 -8.51
CA ALA A 269 -11.52 16.14 -9.21
C ALA A 269 -11.80 14.94 -8.28
N ALA A 270 -10.84 14.52 -7.46
CA ALA A 270 -11.03 13.42 -6.50
C ALA A 270 -12.11 13.75 -5.46
N ARG A 271 -12.15 14.99 -4.95
CA ARG A 271 -13.22 15.45 -4.05
C ARG A 271 -14.58 15.50 -4.72
N MET A 272 -14.64 15.97 -5.97
CA MET A 272 -15.88 15.95 -6.74
C MET A 272 -16.38 14.52 -6.97
N PHE A 273 -15.48 13.60 -7.34
CA PHE A 273 -15.80 12.19 -7.49
C PHE A 273 -16.35 11.64 -6.19
N TYR A 274 -15.66 11.85 -5.07
CA TYR A 274 -16.11 11.39 -3.76
C TYR A 274 -17.50 11.92 -3.41
N ASN A 275 -17.73 13.23 -3.53
CA ASN A 275 -19.02 13.83 -3.19
C ASN A 275 -20.17 13.30 -4.08
N ILE A 276 -19.90 13.02 -5.35
CA ILE A 276 -20.92 12.50 -6.28
C ILE A 276 -21.20 11.01 -6.04
N TRP A 277 -20.16 10.21 -5.83
CA TRP A 277 -20.25 8.75 -5.86
C TRP A 277 -20.34 8.11 -4.47
N PHE A 278 -19.67 8.69 -3.48
CA PHE A 278 -19.68 8.24 -2.08
C PHE A 278 -20.71 9.00 -1.22
N GLY A 279 -21.18 10.16 -1.70
CA GLY A 279 -22.33 10.87 -1.13
C GLY A 279 -23.65 10.13 -1.35
N ARG A 280 -24.66 10.54 -0.59
CA ARG A 280 -26.07 10.14 -0.80
C ARG A 280 -26.67 11.01 -1.92
#